data_AF-U4TZP1-F1
#
_entry.id   AF-U4TZP1-F1
#
_cell.length_a   1.000
_cell.length_b   1.000
_cell.length_c   1.000
_cell.angle_alpha   90.00
_cell.angle_beta   90.00
_cell.angle_gamma   90.00
#
_symmetry.space_group_name_H-M   'P 1'
#
loop_
_entity.id
_entity.type
_entity.pdbx_description
1 polymer ?
#
loop_
_entity_poly.entity_id
_entity_poly.type
_entity_poly.pdbx_seq_one_letter_code
_entity_poly.pdbx_strand_id
1 'polypeptide(L)'
;MKAKVSVHDDKQLLFCLSIFFLRCLQEYNMSLVPEQPPGQTATSYLLVEGFTDPTLPQPISEPKSKKRKGDTEIIHMTNPHISVPKLDLKALQSNFLMCVNCWDLISASETVHREFIKIYSHLQLDSWLSLFLIDYALYRAKYDEAITCVQKLTDINVLLVKYIRLASILYIKKNFRACLEPILLALPLMPTNNPGCLSTHLIVGGNQRHLHFLPLTKMAILQYLVKVLLRCIKSYIINVDIMEELTYLWTPQGGQVNLEILPNLGSQRRIGTRGADKGAKVELKQAIKRQVARSNEKLDDLLISFLQSERALIMQAL
;
A
#
# COMPACT_ATOMS: atom_id res chain seq x y z
N MET A 1 49.72 4.64 -9.36
CA MET A 1 49.08 4.15 -10.60
C MET A 1 47.58 4.34 -10.49
N LYS A 2 47.02 5.40 -11.09
CA LYS A 2 45.58 5.50 -11.32
C LYS A 2 45.28 4.64 -12.54
N ALA A 3 44.60 3.52 -12.35
CA ALA A 3 44.13 2.70 -13.46
C ALA A 3 43.24 3.58 -14.34
N LYS A 4 43.60 3.75 -15.62
CA LYS A 4 42.68 4.19 -16.66
C LYS A 4 41.61 3.09 -16.75
N VAL A 5 40.51 3.23 -16.02
CA VAL A 5 39.28 2.49 -16.31
C VAL A 5 38.93 2.83 -17.75
N SER A 6 38.90 1.83 -18.62
CA SER A 6 38.78 2.07 -20.05
C SER A 6 37.34 2.44 -20.36
N VAL A 7 37.12 3.47 -21.19
CA VAL A 7 35.80 3.90 -21.67
C VAL A 7 35.03 2.74 -22.35
N HIS A 8 35.73 1.68 -22.74
CA HIS A 8 35.16 0.48 -23.33
C HIS A 8 34.46 -0.42 -22.29
N ASP A 9 34.98 -0.46 -21.06
CA ASP A 9 34.43 -1.26 -19.96
C ASP A 9 33.11 -0.64 -19.45
N ASP A 10 33.04 0.69 -19.41
CA ASP A 10 31.84 1.42 -18.99
C ASP A 10 30.65 1.18 -19.95
N LYS A 11 30.93 1.08 -21.26
CA LYS A 11 29.90 0.77 -22.27
C LYS A 11 29.41 -0.67 -22.16
N GLN A 12 30.32 -1.63 -21.97
CA GLN A 12 29.94 -3.03 -21.78
C GLN A 12 29.10 -3.21 -20.51
N LEU A 13 29.50 -2.54 -19.41
CA LEU A 13 28.74 -2.55 -18.17
C LEU A 13 27.33 -1.96 -18.36
N LEU A 14 27.22 -0.82 -19.05
CA LEU A 14 25.94 -0.21 -19.39
C LEU A 14 25.04 -1.19 -20.16
N PHE A 15 25.53 -1.81 -21.25
CA PHE A 15 24.71 -2.72 -22.05
C PHE A 15 24.32 -3.97 -21.27
N CYS A 16 25.24 -4.59 -20.54
CA CYS A 16 24.95 -5.76 -19.71
C CYS A 16 23.89 -5.45 -18.65
N LEU A 17 24.04 -4.32 -17.94
CA LEU A 17 23.09 -3.91 -16.91
C LEU A 17 21.74 -3.54 -17.52
N SER A 18 21.72 -2.89 -18.69
CA SER A 18 20.49 -2.53 -19.41
C SER A 18 19.72 -3.77 -19.84
N ILE A 19 20.38 -4.74 -20.49
CA ILE A 19 19.76 -5.98 -20.95
C ILE A 19 19.25 -6.79 -19.77
N PHE A 20 20.05 -6.90 -18.70
CA PHE A 20 19.65 -7.61 -17.50
C PHE A 20 18.44 -6.96 -16.83
N PHE A 21 18.44 -5.63 -16.69
CA PHE A 21 17.30 -4.89 -16.16
C PHE A 21 16.04 -5.07 -17.01
N LEU A 22 16.15 -4.97 -18.34
CA LEU A 22 15.01 -5.19 -19.25
C LEU A 22 14.41 -6.59 -19.10
N ARG A 23 15.25 -7.61 -18.92
CA ARG A 23 14.80 -8.97 -18.64
C ARG A 23 14.07 -9.06 -17.29
N CYS A 24 14.65 -8.51 -16.23
CA CYS A 24 14.01 -8.49 -14.92
C CYS A 24 12.66 -7.75 -14.97
N LEU A 25 12.60 -6.62 -15.68
CA LEU A 25 11.40 -5.82 -15.86
C LEU A 25 10.32 -6.61 -16.61
N GLN A 26 10.69 -7.37 -17.64
CA GLN A 26 9.78 -8.26 -18.34
C GLN A 26 9.25 -9.36 -17.41
N GLU A 27 10.12 -10.06 -16.68
CA GLU A 27 9.72 -11.10 -15.73
C GLU A 27 8.79 -10.55 -14.63
N TYR A 28 9.04 -9.33 -14.15
CA TYR A 28 8.16 -8.62 -13.22
C TYR A 28 6.79 -8.32 -13.85
N ASN A 29 6.74 -7.73 -15.04
CA ASN A 29 5.49 -7.40 -15.73
C ASN A 29 4.64 -8.65 -16.01
N MET A 30 5.27 -9.76 -16.42
CA MET A 30 4.57 -11.05 -16.59
C MET A 30 4.04 -11.60 -15.26
N SER A 31 4.72 -11.33 -14.15
CA SER A 31 4.26 -11.74 -12.82
C SER A 31 3.06 -10.92 -12.33
N LEU A 32 2.90 -9.68 -12.79
CA LEU A 32 1.75 -8.82 -12.47
C LEU A 32 0.48 -9.24 -13.21
N VAL A 33 0.60 -9.89 -14.37
CA VAL A 33 -0.53 -10.36 -15.18
C VAL A 33 -0.26 -11.82 -15.58
N PRO A 34 -0.33 -12.77 -14.63
CA PRO A 34 -0.06 -14.16 -14.91
C PRO A 34 -1.10 -14.73 -15.88
N GLU A 35 -0.63 -15.39 -16.92
CA GLU A 35 -1.46 -16.15 -17.84
C GLU A 35 -2.17 -17.28 -17.09
N GLN A 36 -3.46 -17.46 -17.36
CA GLN A 36 -4.28 -18.51 -16.75
C GLN A 36 -4.66 -19.57 -17.79
N PRO A 37 -4.88 -20.82 -17.36
CA PRO A 37 -5.39 -21.87 -18.25
C PRO A 37 -6.74 -21.48 -18.88
N PRO A 38 -7.09 -22.06 -20.06
CA PRO A 38 -8.36 -21.81 -20.71
C PRO A 38 -9.54 -22.07 -19.77
N GLY A 39 -10.44 -21.08 -19.63
CA GLY A 39 -11.62 -21.17 -18.78
C GLY A 39 -11.48 -20.56 -17.38
N GLN A 40 -10.32 -20.03 -17.00
CA GLN A 40 -10.14 -19.26 -15.75
C GLN A 40 -9.91 -17.77 -16.05
N THR A 41 -10.51 -16.89 -15.24
CA THR A 41 -10.34 -15.43 -15.39
C THR A 41 -8.94 -15.01 -14.91
N ALA A 42 -8.14 -14.44 -15.81
CA ALA A 42 -6.84 -13.87 -15.47
C ALA A 42 -7.00 -12.81 -14.37
N THR A 43 -6.11 -12.85 -13.36
CA THR A 43 -6.12 -11.90 -12.25
C THR A 43 -4.82 -11.13 -12.25
N SER A 44 -4.93 -9.82 -12.48
CA SER A 44 -3.80 -8.91 -12.42
C SER A 44 -3.55 -8.43 -10.98
N TYR A 45 -2.34 -7.95 -10.71
CA TYR A 45 -1.93 -7.46 -9.39
C TYR A 45 -1.44 -6.01 -9.47
N LEU A 46 -1.58 -5.26 -8.37
CA LEU A 46 -1.01 -3.92 -8.25
C LEU A 46 -0.41 -3.72 -6.85
N LEU A 47 0.68 -2.97 -6.74
CA LEU A 47 1.28 -2.66 -5.44
C LEU A 47 0.53 -1.49 -4.79
N VAL A 48 0.11 -1.68 -3.54
CA VAL A 48 -0.51 -0.66 -2.69
C VAL A 48 0.14 -0.62 -1.32
N GLU A 49 -0.07 0.47 -0.60
CA GLU A 49 0.19 0.53 0.84
C GLU A 49 -0.82 -0.34 1.57
N GLY A 50 -0.30 -1.41 2.19
CA GLY A 50 -1.04 -2.28 3.07
C GLY A 50 -1.18 -1.67 4.46
N PHE A 51 -1.91 -2.36 5.34
CA PHE A 51 -2.15 -1.85 6.69
C PHE A 51 -1.25 -2.57 7.70
N THR A 52 -0.97 -1.85 8.78
CA THR A 52 -0.23 -2.36 9.93
C THR A 52 -1.11 -2.33 11.17
N ASP A 53 -0.95 -3.34 12.03
CA ASP A 53 -1.61 -3.41 13.33
C ASP A 53 -0.59 -3.75 14.43
N PRO A 54 -0.25 -2.79 15.32
CA PRO A 54 0.69 -3.02 16.42
C PRO A 54 0.24 -4.10 17.42
N THR A 55 -1.05 -4.43 17.45
CA THR A 55 -1.64 -5.42 18.37
C THR A 55 -1.49 -6.85 17.87
N LEU A 56 -1.28 -7.04 16.57
CA LEU A 56 -1.07 -8.35 15.97
C LEU A 56 0.41 -8.77 16.06
N PRO A 57 0.70 -10.09 16.15
CA PRO A 57 2.06 -10.59 16.12
C PRO A 57 2.78 -10.14 14.85
N GLN A 58 4.05 -9.72 14.99
CA GLN A 58 4.86 -9.39 13.82
C GLN A 58 4.95 -10.60 12.88
N PRO A 59 4.84 -10.40 11.55
CA PRO A 59 4.97 -11.49 10.60
C PRO A 59 6.36 -12.14 10.75
N ILE A 60 6.36 -13.46 10.86
CA ILE A 60 7.60 -14.24 10.96
C ILE A 60 8.30 -14.17 9.60
N SER A 61 9.37 -13.38 9.49
CA SER A 61 10.29 -13.47 8.35
C SER A 61 10.93 -14.86 8.34
N GLU A 62 11.01 -15.51 7.17
CA GLU A 62 11.62 -16.85 6.99
C GLU A 62 12.97 -17.01 7.73
N PRO A 63 13.31 -18.24 8.18
CA PRO A 63 14.47 -18.47 9.05
C PRO A 63 15.78 -18.07 8.36
N LYS A 64 16.46 -17.12 9.01
CA LYS A 64 17.74 -16.53 8.62
C LYS A 64 18.79 -17.62 8.35
N SER A 65 19.34 -17.69 7.14
CA SER A 65 20.70 -18.23 6.95
C SER A 65 21.66 -17.36 7.76
N LYS A 66 22.42 -17.95 8.70
CA LYS A 66 23.37 -17.26 9.60
C LYS A 66 24.28 -16.28 8.83
N LYS A 67 23.94 -14.98 8.83
CA LYS A 67 24.83 -13.87 8.45
C LYS A 67 24.81 -12.81 9.56
N ARG A 68 25.94 -12.13 9.72
CA ARG A 68 26.35 -11.34 10.90
C ARG A 68 25.23 -10.40 11.40
N LYS A 69 25.01 -10.45 12.72
CA LYS A 69 23.84 -10.01 13.50
C LYS A 69 23.68 -8.47 13.64
N GLY A 70 24.57 -7.66 13.06
CA GLY A 70 24.62 -6.20 13.31
C GLY A 70 23.91 -5.33 12.26
N ASP A 71 24.05 -5.65 10.97
CA ASP A 71 23.55 -4.76 9.90
C ASP A 71 22.10 -5.04 9.50
N THR A 72 21.61 -6.27 9.70
CA THR A 72 20.29 -6.68 9.19
C THR A 72 19.13 -6.08 9.98
N GLU A 73 19.27 -5.85 11.29
CA GLU A 73 18.19 -5.30 12.12
C GLU A 73 17.88 -3.83 11.77
N ILE A 74 18.89 -3.07 11.32
CA ILE A 74 18.72 -1.68 10.86
C ILE A 74 18.12 -1.65 9.44
N ILE A 75 18.54 -2.56 8.55
CA ILE A 75 18.01 -2.66 7.16
C ILE A 75 16.55 -3.13 7.13
N HIS A 76 16.13 -4.00 8.04
CA HIS A 76 14.73 -4.42 8.16
C HIS A 76 13.83 -3.33 8.74
N MET A 77 14.39 -2.32 9.42
CA MET A 77 13.62 -1.20 9.96
C MET A 77 13.34 -0.10 8.92
N THR A 78 14.14 -0.04 7.84
CA THR A 78 14.02 0.98 6.79
C THR A 78 13.25 0.51 5.56
N ASN A 79 13.37 -0.78 5.20
CA ASN A 79 12.67 -1.33 4.05
C ASN A 79 11.26 -1.84 4.43
N PRO A 80 10.24 -1.58 3.60
CA PRO A 80 8.88 -2.04 3.87
C PRO A 80 8.78 -3.56 3.81
N HIS A 81 7.94 -4.15 4.65
CA HIS A 81 7.48 -5.51 4.49
C HIS A 81 6.62 -5.60 3.22
N ILE A 82 6.88 -6.57 2.35
CA ILE A 82 6.10 -6.79 1.13
C ILE A 82 5.35 -8.12 1.28
N SER A 83 4.04 -8.10 1.08
CA SER A 83 3.20 -9.31 1.12
C SER A 83 2.49 -9.56 -0.22
N VAL A 84 2.19 -10.82 -0.46
CA VAL A 84 1.44 -11.29 -1.63
C VAL A 84 0.19 -12.08 -1.19
N PRO A 85 -0.87 -12.16 -2.02
CA PRO A 85 -2.14 -12.78 -1.64
C PRO A 85 -2.08 -14.30 -1.48
N LYS A 86 -1.16 -14.96 -2.20
CA LYS A 86 -0.96 -16.41 -2.19
C LYS A 86 0.53 -16.73 -2.15
N LEU A 87 0.89 -17.83 -1.47
CA LEU A 87 2.28 -18.29 -1.34
C LEU A 87 2.94 -18.63 -2.68
N ASP A 88 2.16 -19.06 -3.68
CA ASP A 88 2.66 -19.41 -5.01
C ASP A 88 3.13 -18.19 -5.82
N LEU A 89 2.81 -16.97 -5.33
CA LEU A 89 3.23 -15.70 -5.94
C LEU A 89 4.50 -15.14 -5.32
N LYS A 90 5.27 -15.92 -4.54
CA LYS A 90 6.58 -15.46 -4.01
C LYS A 90 7.52 -14.96 -5.11
N ALA A 91 7.43 -15.53 -6.32
CA ALA A 91 8.19 -15.08 -7.49
C ALA A 91 7.91 -13.60 -7.84
N LEU A 92 6.68 -13.12 -7.65
CA LEU A 92 6.33 -11.71 -7.92
C LEU A 92 7.14 -10.76 -7.03
N GLN A 93 7.22 -11.05 -5.73
CA GLN A 93 7.99 -10.24 -4.79
C GLN A 93 9.48 -10.26 -5.11
N SER A 94 10.05 -11.44 -5.44
CA SER A 94 11.47 -11.55 -5.79
C SER A 94 11.80 -10.82 -7.09
N ASN A 95 10.93 -10.92 -8.10
CA ASN A 95 11.11 -10.28 -9.40
C ASN A 95 11.05 -8.75 -9.27
N PHE A 96 10.11 -8.24 -8.46
CA PHE A 96 10.05 -6.83 -8.12
C PHE A 96 11.34 -6.34 -7.45
N LEU A 97 11.80 -7.05 -6.41
CA LEU A 97 13.00 -6.63 -5.66
C LEU A 97 14.27 -6.71 -6.51
N MET A 98 14.34 -7.65 -7.47
CA MET A 98 15.42 -7.70 -8.45
C MET A 98 15.41 -6.45 -9.34
N CYS A 99 14.24 -6.02 -9.82
CA CYS A 99 14.11 -4.78 -10.59
C CYS A 99 14.54 -3.55 -9.77
N VAL A 100 14.12 -3.47 -8.50
CA VAL A 100 14.53 -2.39 -7.58
C VAL A 100 16.06 -2.33 -7.48
N ASN A 101 16.71 -3.45 -7.17
CA ASN A 101 18.16 -3.52 -7.02
C ASN A 101 18.87 -3.12 -8.33
N CYS A 102 18.39 -3.60 -9.48
CA CYS A 102 18.96 -3.23 -10.78
C CYS A 102 18.79 -1.74 -11.08
N TRP A 103 17.61 -1.18 -10.80
CA TRP A 103 17.34 0.23 -10.99
C TRP A 103 18.20 1.12 -10.09
N ASP A 104 18.44 0.71 -8.85
CA ASP A 104 19.36 1.40 -7.94
C ASP A 104 20.79 1.38 -8.48
N LEU A 105 21.24 0.26 -9.05
CA LEU A 105 22.56 0.16 -9.67
C LEU A 105 22.69 1.06 -10.91
N ILE A 106 21.66 1.10 -11.77
CA ILE A 106 21.62 1.99 -12.94
C ILE A 106 21.67 3.45 -12.48
N SER A 107 20.92 3.78 -11.42
CA SER A 107 20.77 5.14 -10.90
C SER A 107 21.92 5.59 -10.00
N ALA A 108 22.83 4.68 -9.61
CA ALA A 108 24.00 5.01 -8.79
C ALA A 108 25.03 5.88 -9.55
N SER A 109 25.01 5.85 -10.89
CA SER A 109 25.85 6.67 -11.75
C SER A 109 25.00 7.49 -12.70
N GLU A 110 25.10 8.82 -12.62
CA GLU A 110 24.34 9.73 -13.48
C GLU A 110 24.60 9.51 -14.97
N THR A 111 25.84 9.15 -15.33
CA THR A 111 26.23 8.86 -16.71
C THR A 111 25.52 7.61 -17.22
N VAL A 112 25.55 6.52 -16.45
CA VAL A 112 24.89 5.25 -16.79
C VAL A 112 23.38 5.44 -16.87
N HIS A 113 22.80 6.14 -15.90
CA HIS A 113 21.37 6.46 -15.88
C HIS A 113 20.96 7.24 -17.14
N ARG A 114 21.68 8.31 -17.49
CA ARG A 114 21.38 9.15 -18.66
C ARG A 114 21.45 8.36 -19.97
N GLU A 115 22.48 7.55 -20.14
CA GLU A 115 22.63 6.73 -21.35
C GLU A 115 21.58 5.60 -21.40
N PHE A 116 21.23 5.01 -20.26
CA PHE A 116 20.13 4.04 -20.17
C PHE A 116 18.80 4.68 -20.61
N ILE A 117 18.45 5.86 -20.10
CA ILE A 117 17.23 6.57 -20.49
C ILE A 117 17.19 6.85 -22.00
N LYS A 118 18.33 7.20 -22.61
CA LYS A 118 18.42 7.33 -24.07
C LYS A 118 18.11 6.02 -24.76
N ILE A 119 18.81 4.93 -24.43
CA ILE A 119 18.58 3.60 -25.03
C ILE A 119 17.12 3.20 -24.88
N TYR A 120 16.58 3.34 -23.68
CA TYR A 120 15.20 3.02 -23.34
C TYR A 120 14.19 3.80 -24.19
N SER A 121 14.37 5.13 -24.33
CA SER A 121 13.50 5.96 -25.16
C SER A 121 13.50 5.57 -26.64
N HIS A 122 14.64 5.11 -27.16
CA HIS A 122 14.73 4.61 -28.54
C HIS A 122 13.99 3.29 -28.74
N LEU A 123 13.86 2.47 -27.69
CA LEU A 123 13.12 1.20 -27.72
C LEU A 123 11.61 1.38 -27.53
N GLN A 124 11.12 2.59 -27.23
CA GLN A 124 9.69 2.92 -27.05
C GLN A 124 8.98 2.04 -26.01
N LEU A 125 9.70 1.62 -24.97
CA LEU A 125 9.17 0.70 -23.97
C LEU A 125 8.34 1.40 -22.89
N ASP A 126 8.09 2.71 -22.97
CA ASP A 126 7.56 3.59 -21.91
C ASP A 126 6.45 2.97 -21.02
N SER A 127 5.53 2.22 -21.61
CA SER A 127 4.47 1.52 -20.88
C SER A 127 5.01 0.53 -19.84
N TRP A 128 6.10 -0.20 -20.12
CA TRP A 128 6.71 -1.18 -19.23
C TRP A 128 7.39 -0.54 -18.02
N LEU A 129 8.17 0.52 -18.23
CA LEU A 129 8.86 1.19 -17.12
C LEU A 129 7.92 2.06 -16.30
N SER A 130 6.89 2.66 -16.92
CA SER A 130 5.99 3.59 -16.22
C SER A 130 5.31 2.95 -15.00
N LEU A 131 4.82 1.71 -15.13
CA LEU A 131 4.21 0.96 -14.03
C LEU A 131 5.23 0.61 -12.94
N PHE A 132 6.42 0.14 -13.32
CA PHE A 132 7.50 -0.16 -12.39
C PHE A 132 7.96 1.08 -11.63
N LEU A 133 8.09 2.25 -12.29
CA LEU A 133 8.50 3.49 -11.62
C LEU A 133 7.50 3.94 -10.57
N ILE A 134 6.21 3.71 -10.77
CA ILE A 134 5.19 3.96 -9.75
C ILE A 134 5.41 3.02 -8.55
N ASP A 135 5.61 1.72 -8.79
CA ASP A 135 5.84 0.74 -7.72
C ASP A 135 7.17 0.98 -6.99
N TYR A 136 8.22 1.40 -7.71
CA TYR A 136 9.50 1.80 -7.16
C TYR A 136 9.37 3.06 -6.29
N ALA A 137 8.64 4.08 -6.76
CA ALA A 137 8.38 5.30 -5.99
C ALA A 137 7.57 4.99 -4.72
N LEU A 138 6.58 4.10 -4.81
CA LEU A 138 5.91 3.55 -3.63
C LEU A 138 6.92 2.85 -2.71
N TYR A 139 7.72 1.91 -3.20
CA TYR A 139 8.73 1.22 -2.39
C TYR A 139 9.68 2.18 -1.64
N ARG A 140 10.15 3.24 -2.32
CA ARG A 140 11.04 4.27 -1.76
C ARG A 140 10.32 5.37 -0.95
N ALA A 141 9.00 5.28 -0.75
CA ALA A 141 8.19 6.29 -0.05
C ALA A 141 8.22 7.69 -0.71
N LYS A 142 8.47 7.76 -2.02
CA LYS A 142 8.49 8.99 -2.81
C LYS A 142 7.10 9.30 -3.36
N TYR A 143 6.18 9.68 -2.47
CA TYR A 143 4.75 9.80 -2.79
C TYR A 143 4.42 10.88 -3.83
N ASP A 144 5.15 12.00 -3.85
CA ASP A 144 4.90 13.09 -4.81
C ASP A 144 5.31 12.71 -6.24
N GLU A 145 6.45 12.02 -6.39
CA GLU A 145 6.87 11.41 -7.66
C GLU A 145 5.84 10.36 -8.11
N ALA A 146 5.37 9.51 -7.18
CA ALA A 146 4.36 8.49 -7.48
C ALA A 146 3.03 9.11 -7.97
N ILE A 147 2.53 10.17 -7.32
CA ILE A 147 1.32 10.89 -7.77
C ILE A 147 1.51 11.42 -9.18
N THR A 148 2.63 12.07 -9.45
CA THR A 148 2.94 12.64 -10.77
C THR A 148 2.94 11.55 -11.85
N CYS A 149 3.54 10.39 -11.58
CA CYS A 149 3.54 9.25 -12.50
C CYS A 149 2.14 8.64 -12.69
N VAL A 150 1.36 8.50 -11.60
CA VAL A 150 0.00 7.96 -11.65
C VAL A 150 -0.95 8.88 -12.41
N GLN A 151 -0.80 10.20 -12.30
CA GLN A 151 -1.62 11.18 -13.02
C GLN A 151 -1.48 11.10 -14.54
N LYS A 152 -0.29 10.71 -15.03
CA LYS A 152 -0.01 10.49 -16.46
C LYS A 152 -0.79 9.31 -17.06
N LEU A 153 -1.35 8.42 -16.24
CA LEU A 153 -2.20 7.34 -16.71
C LEU A 153 -3.55 7.90 -17.19
N THR A 154 -3.79 7.88 -18.50
CA THR A 154 -5.00 8.42 -19.14
C THR A 154 -5.86 7.36 -19.83
N ASP A 155 -5.31 6.19 -20.12
CA ASP A 155 -6.04 5.09 -20.77
C ASP A 155 -7.15 4.55 -19.85
N ILE A 156 -8.33 4.34 -20.43
CA ILE A 156 -9.54 3.81 -19.78
C ILE A 156 -9.23 2.48 -19.07
N ASN A 157 -8.40 1.63 -19.70
CA ASN A 157 -8.07 0.30 -19.18
C ASN A 157 -7.29 0.34 -17.87
N VAL A 158 -6.60 1.45 -17.57
CA VAL A 158 -5.78 1.63 -16.36
C VAL A 158 -6.39 2.60 -15.35
N LEU A 159 -7.58 3.16 -15.61
CA LEU A 159 -8.24 4.10 -14.70
C LEU A 159 -8.53 3.49 -13.33
N LEU A 160 -8.97 2.24 -13.27
CA LEU A 160 -9.18 1.54 -12.00
C LEU A 160 -7.88 1.50 -11.17
N VAL A 161 -6.76 1.12 -11.80
CA VAL A 161 -5.44 1.07 -11.16
C VAL A 161 -5.00 2.47 -10.70
N LYS A 162 -5.22 3.48 -11.55
CA LYS A 162 -4.94 4.88 -11.23
C LYS A 162 -5.66 5.31 -9.95
N TYR A 163 -6.97 5.10 -9.88
CA TYR A 163 -7.77 5.54 -8.74
C TYR A 163 -7.42 4.80 -7.45
N ILE A 164 -7.19 3.48 -7.51
CA ILE A 164 -6.75 2.71 -6.33
C ILE A 164 -5.39 3.22 -5.82
N ARG A 165 -4.43 3.46 -6.71
CA ARG A 165 -3.11 3.99 -6.33
C ARG A 165 -3.20 5.40 -5.76
N LEU A 166 -4.02 6.28 -6.34
CA LEU A 166 -4.25 7.61 -5.78
C LEU A 166 -4.89 7.54 -4.38
N ALA A 167 -5.90 6.70 -4.18
CA ALA A 167 -6.52 6.50 -2.87
C ALA A 167 -5.48 6.03 -1.84
N SER A 168 -4.65 5.05 -2.21
CA SER A 168 -3.56 4.52 -1.40
C SER A 168 -2.57 5.60 -0.97
N ILE A 169 -2.06 6.38 -1.93
CA ILE A 169 -1.06 7.42 -1.67
C ILE A 169 -1.65 8.58 -0.84
N LEU A 170 -2.85 9.05 -1.19
CA LEU A 170 -3.51 10.16 -0.48
C LEU A 170 -3.84 9.79 0.97
N TYR A 171 -4.22 8.53 1.22
CA TYR A 171 -4.42 8.00 2.57
C TYR A 171 -3.12 8.08 3.40
N ILE A 172 -1.99 7.63 2.86
CA ILE A 172 -0.70 7.70 3.57
C ILE A 172 -0.23 9.14 3.78
N LYS A 173 -0.48 10.04 2.82
CA LYS A 173 -0.24 11.48 2.99
C LYS A 173 -1.22 12.15 3.98
N LYS A 174 -2.15 11.40 4.59
CA LYS A 174 -3.19 11.87 5.51
C LYS A 174 -4.13 12.91 4.89
N ASN A 175 -4.20 12.97 3.57
CA ASN A 175 -5.15 13.83 2.87
C ASN A 175 -6.48 13.08 2.69
N PHE A 176 -7.21 12.93 3.80
CA PHE A 176 -8.43 12.12 3.85
C PHE A 176 -9.55 12.68 2.96
N ARG A 177 -9.64 14.01 2.81
CA ARG A 177 -10.63 14.66 1.95
C ARG A 177 -10.43 14.32 0.48
N ALA A 178 -9.20 14.49 -0.03
CA ALA A 178 -8.89 14.17 -1.42
C ALA A 178 -8.94 12.66 -1.70
N CYS A 179 -8.78 11.81 -0.67
CA CYS A 179 -8.83 10.35 -0.81
C CYS A 179 -10.23 9.84 -1.24
N LEU A 180 -11.32 10.57 -0.91
CA LEU A 180 -12.68 10.14 -1.21
C LEU A 180 -13.00 10.10 -2.71
N GLU A 181 -12.52 11.07 -3.47
CA GLU A 181 -12.83 11.18 -4.90
C GLU A 181 -12.29 9.98 -5.70
N PRO A 182 -11.00 9.58 -5.59
CA PRO A 182 -10.51 8.36 -6.21
C PRO A 182 -11.27 7.10 -5.78
N ILE A 183 -11.68 6.99 -4.51
CA ILE A 183 -12.48 5.85 -4.04
C ILE A 183 -13.80 5.79 -4.83
N LEU A 184 -14.53 6.90 -4.92
CA LEU A 184 -15.81 6.98 -5.63
C LEU A 184 -15.65 6.68 -7.13
N LEU A 185 -14.58 7.19 -7.76
CA LEU A 185 -14.29 6.95 -9.18
C LEU A 185 -13.87 5.50 -9.46
N ALA A 186 -13.29 4.79 -8.49
CA ALA A 186 -12.91 3.37 -8.65
C ALA A 186 -14.11 2.42 -8.59
N LEU A 187 -15.17 2.72 -7.81
CA LEU A 187 -16.32 1.84 -7.61
C LEU A 187 -17.04 1.40 -8.89
N PRO A 188 -17.40 2.29 -9.84
CA PRO A 188 -18.08 1.88 -11.07
C PRO A 188 -17.18 1.08 -12.03
N LEU A 189 -15.85 1.13 -11.84
CA LEU A 189 -14.86 0.48 -12.70
C LEU A 189 -14.45 -0.91 -12.20
N MET A 190 -15.02 -1.38 -11.08
CA MET A 190 -14.66 -2.68 -10.51
C MET A 190 -15.04 -3.85 -11.45
N PRO A 191 -14.23 -4.92 -11.48
CA PRO A 191 -14.50 -6.07 -12.34
C PRO A 191 -15.76 -6.81 -11.88
N THR A 192 -16.76 -6.96 -12.76
CA THR A 192 -18.00 -7.70 -12.47
C THR A 192 -17.83 -9.21 -12.65
N ASN A 193 -16.97 -9.62 -13.58
CA ASN A 193 -16.77 -11.03 -13.98
C ASN A 193 -15.66 -11.75 -13.19
N ASN A 194 -15.00 -11.06 -12.26
CA ASN A 194 -13.96 -11.63 -11.39
C ASN A 194 -14.25 -11.27 -9.92
N PRO A 195 -15.13 -12.04 -9.23
CA PRO A 195 -15.49 -11.74 -7.85
C PRO A 195 -14.28 -11.83 -6.91
N GLY A 196 -13.42 -12.84 -7.09
CA GLY A 196 -12.28 -13.10 -6.21
C GLY A 196 -12.67 -13.34 -4.75
N CYS A 197 -11.69 -13.23 -3.86
CA CYS A 197 -11.84 -13.44 -2.41
C CYS A 197 -11.23 -12.26 -1.64
N LEU A 198 -11.54 -12.17 -0.34
CA LEU A 198 -10.89 -11.23 0.56
C LEU A 198 -9.40 -11.59 0.72
N SER A 199 -8.54 -10.57 0.74
CA SER A 199 -7.11 -10.72 1.04
C SER A 199 -6.90 -10.91 2.54
N THR A 200 -6.22 -12.01 2.89
CA THR A 200 -5.87 -12.38 4.27
C THR A 200 -4.60 -11.68 4.77
N HIS A 201 -3.74 -11.24 3.85
CA HIS A 201 -2.43 -10.64 4.15
C HIS A 201 -2.43 -9.11 4.02
N LEU A 202 -3.60 -8.51 3.82
CA LEU A 202 -3.73 -7.06 3.64
C LEU A 202 -3.35 -6.26 4.90
N ILE A 203 -3.43 -6.90 6.07
CA ILE A 203 -3.03 -6.34 7.37
C ILE A 203 -1.92 -7.22 7.93
N VAL A 204 -0.83 -6.60 8.38
CA VAL A 204 0.28 -7.30 9.05
C VAL A 204 0.53 -6.72 10.42
N GLY A 205 1.00 -7.57 11.35
CA GLY A 205 1.30 -7.13 12.69
C GLY A 205 2.58 -6.29 12.81
N GLY A 206 2.59 -5.40 13.80
CA GLY A 206 3.73 -4.54 14.12
C GLY A 206 3.66 -3.13 13.53
N ASN A 207 4.79 -2.43 13.58
CA ASN A 207 4.92 -1.02 13.17
C ASN A 207 5.70 -0.85 11.86
N GLN A 208 6.18 -1.94 11.26
CA GLN A 208 6.95 -1.88 10.02
C GLN A 208 6.02 -1.53 8.86
N ARG A 209 6.40 -0.55 8.04
CA ARG A 209 5.66 -0.18 6.82
C ARG A 209 5.38 -1.41 5.96
N HIS A 210 4.18 -1.50 5.39
CA HIS A 210 3.72 -2.67 4.69
C HIS A 210 3.21 -2.31 3.29
N LEU A 211 3.78 -2.95 2.27
CA LEU A 211 3.29 -2.91 0.89
C LEU A 211 2.65 -4.26 0.56
N HIS A 212 1.52 -4.23 -0.13
CA HIS A 212 0.77 -5.42 -0.51
C HIS A 212 0.53 -5.43 -2.01
N PHE A 213 0.78 -6.56 -2.66
CA PHE A 213 0.32 -6.79 -4.03
C PHE A 213 -1.17 -7.15 -4.00
N LEU A 214 -2.03 -6.16 -4.21
CA LEU A 214 -3.48 -6.31 -4.21
C LEU A 214 -3.95 -6.99 -5.51
N PRO A 215 -4.72 -8.09 -5.44
CA PRO A 215 -5.38 -8.66 -6.62
C PRO A 215 -6.46 -7.71 -7.15
N LEU A 216 -6.49 -7.51 -8.46
CA LEU A 216 -7.53 -6.76 -9.17
C LEU A 216 -8.81 -7.61 -9.33
N THR A 217 -9.39 -7.98 -8.19
CA THR A 217 -10.67 -8.69 -8.10
C THR A 217 -11.67 -7.85 -7.32
N LYS A 218 -12.98 -8.05 -7.56
CA LYS A 218 -14.02 -7.24 -6.94
C LYS A 218 -13.92 -7.21 -5.42
N MET A 219 -13.81 -8.39 -4.79
CA MET A 219 -13.80 -8.51 -3.33
C MET A 219 -12.53 -7.92 -2.71
N ALA A 220 -11.36 -8.14 -3.30
CA ALA A 220 -10.10 -7.60 -2.78
C ALA A 220 -10.05 -6.07 -2.89
N ILE A 221 -10.48 -5.51 -4.03
CA ILE A 221 -10.54 -4.05 -4.24
C ILE A 221 -11.54 -3.43 -3.25
N LEU A 222 -12.74 -4.01 -3.14
CA LEU A 222 -13.76 -3.49 -2.23
C LEU A 222 -13.29 -3.53 -0.78
N GLN A 223 -12.68 -4.65 -0.33
CA GLN A 223 -12.08 -4.76 0.99
C GLN A 223 -11.04 -3.66 1.23
N TYR A 224 -10.17 -3.40 0.24
CA TYR A 224 -9.15 -2.37 0.34
C TYR A 224 -9.76 -0.97 0.49
N LEU A 225 -10.63 -0.57 -0.44
CA LEU A 225 -11.24 0.75 -0.46
C LEU A 225 -12.09 1.02 0.79
N VAL A 226 -12.86 0.03 1.24
CA VAL A 226 -13.63 0.12 2.49
C VAL A 226 -12.69 0.29 3.69
N LYS A 227 -11.59 -0.47 3.77
CA LYS A 227 -10.61 -0.30 4.86
C LYS A 227 -9.93 1.07 4.83
N VAL A 228 -9.58 1.59 3.66
CA VAL A 228 -9.05 2.96 3.52
C VAL A 228 -10.10 3.96 4.02
N LEU A 229 -11.33 3.89 3.52
CA LEU A 229 -12.42 4.80 3.89
C LEU A 229 -12.64 4.82 5.40
N LEU A 230 -12.81 3.64 6.01
CA LEU A 230 -13.02 3.50 7.45
C LEU A 230 -11.88 4.11 8.26
N ARG A 231 -10.63 3.95 7.80
CA ARG A 231 -9.46 4.54 8.47
C ARG A 231 -9.39 6.06 8.27
N CYS A 232 -9.83 6.59 7.13
CA CYS A 232 -9.95 8.04 6.88
C CYS A 232 -11.00 8.70 7.81
N ILE A 233 -12.14 8.05 8.00
CA ILE A 233 -13.24 8.61 8.82
C ILE A 233 -13.12 8.28 10.31
N LYS A 234 -12.20 7.40 10.71
CA LYS A 234 -12.02 6.92 12.09
C LYS A 234 -11.91 8.03 13.14
N SER A 235 -11.28 9.17 12.82
CA SER A 235 -11.18 10.33 13.72
C SER A 235 -12.45 11.19 13.75
N TYR A 236 -13.36 11.00 12.80
CA TYR A 236 -14.57 11.80 12.56
C TYR A 236 -15.88 11.02 12.79
N ILE A 237 -15.82 9.72 13.12
CA ILE A 237 -16.99 8.94 13.55
C ILE A 237 -17.41 9.43 14.95
N ILE A 238 -18.22 10.48 14.97
CA ILE A 238 -18.91 11.04 16.14
C ILE A 238 -20.43 10.92 15.96
N ASN A 239 -20.90 10.69 14.72
CA ASN A 239 -22.31 10.49 14.40
C ASN A 239 -22.81 9.11 14.86
N VAL A 240 -23.88 9.10 15.66
CA VAL A 240 -24.45 7.92 16.31
C VAL A 240 -25.02 6.93 15.31
N ASP A 241 -25.69 7.39 14.26
CA ASP A 241 -26.32 6.54 13.23
C ASP A 241 -25.26 5.73 12.47
N ILE A 242 -24.12 6.36 12.13
CA ILE A 242 -22.99 5.67 11.48
C ILE A 242 -22.36 4.63 12.43
N MET A 243 -22.26 4.93 13.73
CA MET A 243 -21.77 3.96 14.70
C MET A 243 -22.73 2.77 14.86
N GLU A 244 -24.04 3.00 14.79
CA GLU A 244 -25.05 1.95 14.86
C GLU A 244 -24.99 1.01 13.65
N GLU A 245 -24.88 1.55 12.44
CA GLU A 245 -24.73 0.75 11.21
C GLU A 245 -23.43 -0.07 11.21
N LEU A 246 -22.30 0.53 11.62
CA LEU A 246 -21.04 -0.20 11.77
C LEU A 246 -21.13 -1.30 12.85
N THR A 247 -21.90 -1.07 13.91
CA THR A 247 -22.16 -2.06 14.97
C THR A 247 -23.06 -3.19 14.45
N TYR A 248 -24.05 -2.86 13.61
CA TYR A 248 -24.94 -3.82 12.99
C TYR A 248 -24.18 -4.79 12.07
N LEU A 249 -23.28 -4.29 11.22
CA LEU A 249 -22.45 -5.12 10.32
C LEU A 249 -21.59 -6.17 11.06
N TRP A 250 -21.27 -5.92 12.33
CA TRP A 250 -20.54 -6.86 13.18
C TRP A 250 -21.40 -7.96 13.80
N THR A 251 -22.72 -7.80 13.80
CA THR A 251 -23.64 -8.80 14.33
C THR A 251 -23.74 -10.00 13.39
N PRO A 252 -24.18 -11.17 13.89
CA PRO A 252 -24.55 -12.30 13.05
C PRO A 252 -25.55 -11.92 11.94
N GLN A 253 -26.46 -11.00 12.24
CA GLN A 253 -27.48 -10.52 11.31
C GLN A 253 -26.91 -9.58 10.24
N GLY A 254 -25.89 -8.79 10.55
CA GLY A 254 -25.21 -7.89 9.61
C GLY A 254 -24.01 -8.51 8.88
N GLY A 255 -23.78 -9.81 9.01
CA GLY A 255 -22.76 -10.54 8.24
C GLY A 255 -21.41 -10.74 8.94
N GLN A 256 -21.29 -10.42 10.24
CA GLN A 256 -20.06 -10.57 11.04
C GLN A 256 -18.81 -9.96 10.40
N VAL A 257 -18.96 -8.83 9.73
CA VAL A 257 -17.86 -8.20 9.00
C VAL A 257 -16.83 -7.69 10.00
N ASN A 258 -15.61 -8.25 10.04
CA ASN A 258 -14.61 -7.82 11.01
C ASN A 258 -13.98 -6.46 10.64
N LEU A 259 -14.60 -5.38 11.14
CA LEU A 259 -14.21 -3.99 10.90
C LEU A 259 -13.22 -3.51 11.98
N GLU A 260 -11.92 -3.82 11.87
CA GLU A 260 -10.87 -3.31 12.78
C GLU A 260 -10.75 -1.76 12.72
N ILE A 261 -11.66 -1.05 13.40
CA ILE A 261 -11.82 0.41 13.32
C ILE A 261 -11.20 1.13 14.54
N LEU A 262 -10.67 0.47 15.57
CA LEU A 262 -10.26 1.17 16.82
C LEU A 262 -8.75 1.41 17.00
N PRO A 263 -8.32 2.51 17.64
CA PRO A 263 -6.91 2.86 17.82
C PRO A 263 -6.29 2.20 19.06
N ASN A 264 -4.95 2.10 19.04
CA ASN A 264 -4.08 1.88 20.20
C ASN A 264 -4.55 2.66 21.44
N LEU A 265 -5.19 1.98 22.39
CA LEU A 265 -5.48 2.50 23.72
C LEU A 265 -5.18 1.41 24.75
N GLY A 266 -3.90 1.06 24.88
CA GLY A 266 -3.48 0.02 25.82
C GLY A 266 -2.02 -0.39 25.70
N SER A 267 -1.10 0.57 25.67
CA SER A 267 0.24 0.30 26.19
C SER A 267 0.08 -0.26 27.62
N GLN A 268 0.58 -1.48 27.82
CA GLN A 268 0.46 -2.34 29.01
C GLN A 268 -0.82 -3.18 29.11
N ARG A 269 -0.75 -4.45 28.70
CA ARG A 269 -0.92 -5.59 29.63
C ARG A 269 -0.44 -6.90 29.04
N ARG A 270 0.19 -7.70 29.90
CA ARG A 270 0.73 -9.03 29.64
C ARG A 270 -0.34 -10.00 29.14
N ILE A 271 0.09 -10.77 28.14
CA ILE A 271 -0.37 -12.07 27.67
C ILE A 271 -1.37 -12.80 28.60
N GLY A 272 -2.53 -13.13 28.03
CA GLY A 272 -3.42 -14.20 28.48
C GLY A 272 -4.28 -14.68 27.30
N THR A 273 -3.97 -15.85 26.75
CA THR A 273 -4.53 -16.42 25.50
C THR A 273 -5.96 -17.00 25.64
N ARG A 274 -6.76 -16.53 26.61
CA ARG A 274 -8.16 -16.92 26.77
C ARG A 274 -9.01 -15.69 27.04
N GLY A 275 -9.71 -15.20 26.00
CA GLY A 275 -10.69 -14.11 26.14
C GLY A 275 -10.44 -12.86 25.28
N ALA A 276 -9.51 -12.88 24.33
CA ALA A 276 -9.21 -11.73 23.45
C ALA A 276 -10.46 -11.17 22.73
N ASP A 277 -11.36 -12.03 22.25
CA ASP A 277 -12.64 -11.62 21.64
C ASP A 277 -13.59 -10.91 22.60
N LYS A 278 -13.57 -11.27 23.89
CA LYS A 278 -14.34 -10.55 24.92
C LYS A 278 -13.68 -9.21 25.25
N GLY A 279 -12.34 -9.15 25.25
CA GLY A 279 -11.56 -7.91 25.45
C GLY A 279 -11.81 -6.88 24.36
N ALA A 280 -11.70 -7.27 23.09
CA ALA A 280 -11.96 -6.40 21.94
C ALA A 280 -13.41 -5.88 21.93
N LYS A 281 -14.40 -6.72 22.27
CA LYS A 281 -15.81 -6.31 22.42
C LYS A 281 -16.02 -5.33 23.59
N VAL A 282 -15.29 -5.47 24.68
CA VAL A 282 -15.39 -4.59 25.87
C VAL A 282 -14.70 -3.24 25.62
N GLU A 283 -13.53 -3.25 24.99
CA GLU A 283 -12.79 -2.04 24.60
C GLU A 283 -13.53 -1.25 23.52
N LEU A 284 -14.19 -1.94 22.58
CA LEU A 284 -15.09 -1.33 21.61
C LEU A 284 -16.31 -0.70 22.28
N LYS A 285 -16.96 -1.42 23.21
CA LYS A 285 -18.08 -0.85 23.97
C LYS A 285 -17.64 0.37 24.77
N GLN A 286 -16.39 0.43 25.24
CA GLN A 286 -15.81 1.60 25.88
C GLN A 286 -15.46 2.73 24.89
N ALA A 287 -14.94 2.43 23.71
CA ALA A 287 -14.62 3.42 22.68
C ALA A 287 -15.88 4.03 22.07
N ILE A 288 -16.90 3.21 21.77
CA ILE A 288 -18.24 3.65 21.41
C ILE A 288 -18.85 4.46 22.55
N LYS A 289 -18.79 3.98 23.81
CA LYS A 289 -19.25 4.80 24.96
C LYS A 289 -18.52 6.14 25.07
N ARG A 290 -17.22 6.21 24.76
CA ARG A 290 -16.45 7.47 24.75
C ARG A 290 -16.87 8.39 23.60
N GLN A 291 -17.15 7.88 22.41
CA GLN A 291 -17.63 8.70 21.30
C GLN A 291 -19.11 9.10 21.46
N VAL A 292 -19.95 8.22 21.98
CA VAL A 292 -21.33 8.52 22.40
C VAL A 292 -21.34 9.50 23.59
N ALA A 293 -20.36 9.46 24.49
CA ALA A 293 -20.23 10.49 25.53
C ALA A 293 -19.91 11.88 24.94
N ARG A 294 -19.36 11.93 23.73
CA ARG A 294 -19.09 13.16 22.97
C ARG A 294 -20.24 13.56 22.04
N SER A 295 -21.26 12.72 21.86
CA SER A 295 -22.40 13.03 20.98
C SER A 295 -23.30 14.15 21.51
N ASN A 296 -23.11 14.56 22.77
CA ASN A 296 -23.77 15.71 23.40
C ASN A 296 -22.86 16.95 23.49
N GLU A 297 -21.62 16.91 22.96
CA GLU A 297 -20.79 18.11 22.86
C GLU A 297 -21.49 19.11 21.94
N LYS A 298 -21.63 20.37 22.39
CA LYS A 298 -22.25 21.41 21.57
C LYS A 298 -21.41 21.59 20.31
N LEU A 299 -22.08 21.55 19.16
CA LEU A 299 -21.44 21.71 17.85
C LEU A 299 -20.56 22.97 17.80
N ASP A 300 -20.97 24.04 18.49
CA ASP A 300 -20.24 25.30 18.60
C ASP A 300 -18.87 25.13 19.28
N ASP A 301 -18.78 24.34 20.35
CA ASP A 301 -17.53 24.11 21.08
C ASP A 301 -16.57 23.23 20.25
N LEU A 302 -17.12 22.26 19.52
CA LEU A 302 -16.37 21.44 18.55
C LEU A 302 -15.85 22.27 17.37
N LEU A 303 -16.67 23.18 16.84
CA LEU A 303 -16.29 24.09 15.77
C LEU A 303 -15.23 25.08 16.24
N ILE A 304 -15.34 25.63 17.45
CA ILE A 304 -14.33 26.51 18.04
C ILE A 304 -13.01 25.75 18.23
N SER A 305 -13.06 24.53 18.79
CA SER A 305 -11.86 23.72 18.99
C SER A 305 -11.19 23.35 17.67
N PHE A 306 -11.97 22.97 16.66
CA PHE A 306 -11.48 22.67 15.31
C PHE A 306 -10.86 23.90 14.62
N LEU A 307 -11.52 25.05 14.69
CA LEU A 307 -11.00 26.30 14.12
C LEU A 307 -9.73 26.77 14.83
N GLN A 308 -9.60 26.49 16.13
CA GLN A 308 -8.39 26.78 16.90
C GLN A 308 -7.24 25.81 16.57
N SER A 309 -7.52 24.52 16.44
CA SER A 309 -6.50 23.50 16.14
C SER A 309 -6.00 23.57 14.71
N GLU A 310 -6.89 23.84 13.75
CA GLU A 310 -6.59 23.87 12.32
C GLU A 310 -6.30 25.29 11.79
N ARG A 311 -6.23 26.30 12.67
CA ARG A 311 -6.04 27.72 12.31
C ARG A 311 -4.87 27.95 11.37
N ALA A 312 -3.74 27.27 11.59
CA ALA A 312 -2.54 27.43 10.78
C ALA A 312 -2.73 26.91 9.34
N LEU A 313 -3.52 25.83 9.17
CA LEU A 313 -3.81 25.22 7.88
C LEU A 313 -4.87 26.02 7.10
N ILE A 314 -5.84 26.60 7.80
CA ILE A 314 -6.83 27.51 7.18
C ILE A 314 -6.16 28.79 6.68
N MET A 315 -5.22 29.36 7.46
CA MET A 315 -4.47 30.55 7.06
C MET A 315 -3.46 30.32 5.92
N GLN A 316 -3.07 29.08 5.65
CA GLN A 316 -2.24 28.72 4.49
C GLN A 316 -3.05 28.53 3.21
N ALA A 317 -4.37 28.33 3.33
CA ALA A 317 -5.27 28.10 2.20
C ALA A 317 -6.00 29.37 1.73
N LEU A 318 -5.82 30.49 2.43
CA LEU A 318 -6.23 31.85 2.06
C LEU A 318 -5.01 32.61 1.51
#